data_AF-A0A933TNA0-F1
#
_entry.id   AF-A0A933TNA0-F1
#
_cell.length_a   1.000
_cell.length_b   1.000
_cell.length_c   1.000
_cell.angle_alpha   90.00
_cell.angle_beta   90.00
_cell.angle_gamma   90.00
#
_symmetry.space_group_name_H-M   'P 1'
#
loop_
_entity.id
_entity.type
_entity.pdbx_description
1 polymer ?
#
loop_
_entity_poly.entity_id
_entity_poly.type
_entity_poly.pdbx_seq_one_letter_code
_entity_poly.pdbx_strand_id
1 'polypeptide(L)'
;MPDASPPSPFHARLARWRELHERYGPARSYPHAWRLPEMARPLGSEARLAACRAWALDLFTLGRIREARQAIAQSCTQSCAQSDAQTDLGLLSAACDILAGLPARPTGPLEPEERAWLAYLADDADTVMGLSLPQAPWPRLLDFWARSRRGERADIAAAQRAAGELRARSPILGARAEAVVAEALFRQAPRWAVIWLDLALDACERYAQHYLQPRLLRCKTEALEAAGEIREAERFAQVREALLRRLA
;
A
#
# COMPACT_ATOMS: atom_id res chain seq x y z
N MET A 1 -8.12 39.09 21.36
CA MET A 1 -7.47 37.84 20.93
C MET A 1 -8.58 36.90 20.47
N PRO A 2 -8.52 36.33 19.27
CA PRO A 2 -9.57 35.41 18.83
C PRO A 2 -9.48 34.12 19.65
N ASP A 3 -10.56 33.78 20.37
CA ASP A 3 -10.72 32.47 21.00
C ASP A 3 -10.75 31.42 19.89
N ALA A 4 -9.70 30.60 19.82
CA ALA A 4 -9.69 29.46 18.93
C ALA A 4 -10.68 28.42 19.48
N SER A 5 -11.85 28.31 18.85
CA SER A 5 -12.80 27.23 19.15
C SER A 5 -12.08 25.88 19.11
N PRO A 6 -12.35 24.98 20.07
CA PRO A 6 -11.70 23.68 20.10
C PRO A 6 -11.96 22.91 18.79
N PRO A 7 -11.00 22.12 18.30
CA PRO A 7 -11.16 21.36 17.07
C PRO A 7 -12.33 20.38 17.20
N SER A 8 -13.10 20.21 16.13
CA SER A 8 -14.23 19.29 16.13
C SER A 8 -13.77 17.87 16.53
N PRO A 9 -14.61 17.08 17.25
CA PRO A 9 -14.24 15.71 17.62
C PRO A 9 -13.80 14.84 16.43
N PHE A 10 -14.37 15.10 15.25
CA PHE A 10 -13.97 14.48 14.00
C PHE A 10 -12.52 14.81 13.62
N HIS A 11 -12.15 16.09 13.58
CA HIS A 11 -10.78 16.49 13.21
C HIS A 11 -9.75 15.98 14.22
N ALA A 12 -10.06 16.01 15.51
CA ALA A 12 -9.19 15.44 16.54
C ALA A 12 -8.98 13.93 16.33
N ARG A 13 -10.06 13.18 16.02
CA ARG A 13 -9.96 11.73 15.77
C ARG A 13 -9.23 11.42 14.46
N LEU A 14 -9.48 12.18 13.39
CA LEU A 14 -8.82 12.03 12.11
C LEU A 14 -7.32 12.33 12.22
N ALA A 15 -6.93 13.38 12.95
CA ALA A 15 -5.53 13.68 13.23
C ALA A 15 -4.86 12.55 14.03
N ARG A 16 -5.54 12.02 15.06
CA ARG A 16 -5.04 10.88 15.83
C ARG A 16 -4.91 9.62 14.98
N TRP A 17 -5.85 9.38 14.08
CA TRP A 17 -5.74 8.28 13.11
C TRP A 17 -4.49 8.43 12.24
N ARG A 18 -4.24 9.62 11.65
CA ARG A 18 -3.05 9.88 10.82
C ARG A 18 -1.76 9.59 11.58
N GLU A 19 -1.62 10.16 12.78
CA GLU A 19 -0.44 9.96 13.64
C GLU A 19 -0.19 8.47 13.92
N LEU A 20 -1.24 7.73 14.30
CA LEU A 20 -1.12 6.31 14.61
C LEU A 20 -0.85 5.47 13.35
N HIS A 21 -1.49 5.82 12.24
CA HIS A 21 -1.31 5.12 10.97
C HIS A 21 0.13 5.29 10.54
N GLU A 22 0.66 6.52 10.49
CA GLU A 22 2.03 6.79 10.09
C GLU A 22 3.08 6.06 10.96
N ARG A 23 2.86 6.06 12.28
CA ARG A 23 3.88 5.57 13.21
C ARG A 23 3.83 4.08 13.47
N TYR A 24 2.63 3.49 13.46
CA TYR A 24 2.39 2.13 13.93
C TYR A 24 1.56 1.27 12.98
N GLY A 25 0.92 1.88 11.98
CA GLY A 25 0.19 1.19 10.93
C GLY A 25 -1.23 0.83 11.31
N PRO A 26 -1.92 0.09 10.42
CA PRO A 26 -3.36 -0.11 10.50
C PRO A 26 -3.77 -0.89 11.75
N ALA A 27 -2.90 -1.75 12.29
CA ALA A 27 -3.17 -2.48 13.52
C ALA A 27 -3.45 -1.56 14.73
N ARG A 28 -2.88 -0.35 14.75
CA ARG A 28 -3.10 0.65 15.80
C ARG A 28 -4.05 1.77 15.38
N SER A 29 -4.09 2.13 14.10
CA SER A 29 -4.96 3.20 13.62
C SER A 29 -6.40 2.76 13.35
N TYR A 30 -6.65 1.49 13.02
CA TYR A 30 -7.99 1.01 12.66
C TYR A 30 -9.08 1.33 13.70
N PRO A 31 -8.86 1.16 15.03
CA PRO A 31 -9.83 1.58 16.05
C PRO A 31 -10.24 3.05 15.96
N HIS A 32 -9.38 3.91 15.41
CA HIS A 32 -9.64 5.32 15.19
C HIS A 32 -10.34 5.58 13.85
N ALA A 33 -10.08 4.78 12.83
CA ALA A 33 -10.67 4.94 11.49
C ALA A 33 -12.15 4.54 11.40
N TRP A 34 -12.54 3.40 11.97
CA TRP A 34 -13.84 2.77 11.68
C TRP A 34 -15.07 3.62 12.06
N ARG A 35 -14.95 4.55 13.01
CA ARG A 35 -16.03 5.48 13.40
C ARG A 35 -16.03 6.80 12.63
N LEU A 36 -14.96 7.11 11.89
CA LEU A 36 -14.86 8.38 11.16
C LEU A 36 -16.04 8.57 10.18
N PRO A 37 -16.52 7.55 9.43
CA PRO A 37 -17.62 7.74 8.50
C PRO A 37 -18.91 8.19 9.19
N GLU A 38 -19.21 7.66 10.38
CA GLU A 38 -20.38 8.06 11.18
C GLU A 38 -20.23 9.50 11.68
N MET A 39 -19.06 9.85 12.21
CA MET A 39 -18.75 11.18 12.72
C MET A 39 -18.73 12.27 11.63
N ALA A 40 -18.43 11.89 10.40
CA ALA A 40 -18.36 12.80 9.26
C ALA A 40 -19.72 13.11 8.63
N ARG A 41 -20.77 12.32 8.91
CA ARG A 41 -22.12 12.52 8.33
C ARG A 41 -22.64 13.96 8.42
N PRO A 42 -22.54 14.67 9.56
CA PRO A 42 -23.03 16.04 9.68
C PRO A 42 -22.05 17.12 9.17
N LEU A 43 -20.83 16.75 8.75
CA LEU A 43 -19.73 17.70 8.47
C LEU A 43 -19.50 17.99 6.98
N GLY A 44 -20.36 17.46 6.09
CA GLY A 44 -20.28 17.71 4.65
C GLY A 44 -19.50 16.65 3.86
N SER A 45 -19.36 16.87 2.56
CA SER A 45 -18.76 15.90 1.61
C SER A 45 -17.28 15.66 1.86
N GLU A 46 -16.50 16.72 2.11
CA GLU A 46 -15.05 16.64 2.31
C GLU A 46 -14.69 15.78 3.54
N ALA A 47 -15.37 16.02 4.67
CA ALA A 47 -15.17 15.21 5.87
C ALA A 47 -15.53 13.75 5.65
N ARG A 48 -16.63 13.47 4.92
CA ARG A 48 -17.04 12.09 4.58
C ARG A 48 -16.00 11.41 3.69
N LEU A 49 -15.49 12.11 2.69
CA LEU A 49 -14.43 11.59 1.84
C LEU A 49 -13.18 11.25 2.65
N ALA A 50 -12.70 12.18 3.49
CA ALA A 50 -11.52 11.97 4.32
C ALA A 50 -11.70 10.77 5.28
N ALA A 51 -12.89 10.65 5.88
CA ALA A 51 -13.26 9.52 6.73
C ALA A 51 -13.24 8.18 6.00
N CYS A 52 -13.84 8.14 4.81
CA CYS A 52 -13.94 6.93 4.01
C CYS A 52 -12.59 6.52 3.46
N ARG A 53 -11.74 7.48 3.07
CA ARG A 53 -10.35 7.23 2.69
C ARG A 53 -9.57 6.59 3.84
N ALA A 54 -9.62 7.20 5.03
CA ALA A 54 -8.93 6.69 6.21
C ALA A 54 -9.34 5.24 6.54
N TRP A 55 -10.64 4.97 6.52
CA TRP A 55 -11.17 3.64 6.80
C TRP A 55 -10.84 2.62 5.71
N ALA A 56 -11.02 2.98 4.44
CA ALA A 56 -10.72 2.10 3.31
C ALA A 56 -9.21 1.78 3.25
N LEU A 57 -8.33 2.74 3.57
CA LEU A 57 -6.89 2.50 3.62
C LEU A 57 -6.51 1.51 4.72
N ASP A 58 -7.04 1.64 5.93
CA ASP A 58 -6.77 0.67 7.00
C ASP A 58 -7.29 -0.73 6.63
N LEU A 59 -8.51 -0.82 6.08
CA LEU A 59 -9.08 -2.08 5.62
C LEU A 59 -8.22 -2.71 4.52
N PHE A 60 -7.82 -1.93 3.53
CA PHE A 60 -6.95 -2.36 2.44
C PHE A 60 -5.62 -2.89 2.96
N THR A 61 -4.98 -2.13 3.84
CA THR A 61 -3.66 -2.46 4.38
C THR A 61 -3.73 -3.77 5.18
N LEU A 62 -4.81 -3.98 5.95
CA LEU A 62 -5.10 -5.22 6.68
C LEU A 62 -5.49 -6.40 5.78
N GLY A 63 -5.60 -6.20 4.47
CA GLY A 63 -6.03 -7.24 3.53
C GLY A 63 -7.56 -7.46 3.48
N ARG A 64 -8.36 -6.58 4.08
CA ARG A 64 -9.84 -6.63 4.01
C ARG A 64 -10.33 -5.94 2.74
N ILE A 65 -9.86 -6.41 1.58
CA ILE A 65 -10.03 -5.75 0.27
C ILE A 65 -11.50 -5.58 -0.10
N ARG A 66 -12.31 -6.63 0.09
CA ARG A 66 -13.75 -6.57 -0.18
C ARG A 66 -14.46 -5.46 0.62
N GLU A 67 -14.11 -5.32 1.89
CA GLU A 67 -14.70 -4.29 2.76
C GLU A 67 -14.20 -2.90 2.39
N ALA A 68 -12.92 -2.76 2.04
CA ALA A 68 -12.37 -1.51 1.52
C ALA A 68 -13.13 -1.04 0.28
N ARG A 69 -13.41 -1.95 -0.68
CA ARG A 69 -14.23 -1.65 -1.88
C ARG A 69 -15.64 -1.22 -1.51
N GLN A 70 -16.28 -1.90 -0.56
CA GLN A 70 -17.62 -1.55 -0.11
C GLN A 70 -17.63 -0.15 0.53
N ALA A 71 -16.63 0.17 1.35
CA ALA A 71 -16.49 1.50 1.95
C ALA A 71 -16.31 2.59 0.89
N ILE A 72 -15.50 2.35 -0.14
CA ILE A 72 -15.31 3.28 -1.27
C ILE A 72 -16.62 3.46 -2.04
N ALA A 73 -17.27 2.35 -2.43
CA ALA A 73 -18.50 2.38 -3.23
C ALA A 73 -19.66 3.11 -2.53
N GLN A 74 -19.83 2.89 -1.22
CA GLN A 74 -20.83 3.58 -0.39
C GLN A 74 -20.59 5.09 -0.31
N SER A 75 -19.35 5.52 -0.48
CA SER A 75 -18.96 6.93 -0.42
C SER A 75 -19.19 7.65 -1.76
N CYS A 76 -18.89 6.96 -2.86
CA CYS A 76 -19.09 7.48 -4.21
C CYS A 76 -20.57 7.71 -4.53
N THR A 77 -21.47 6.85 -4.08
CA THR A 77 -22.92 7.00 -4.30
C THR A 77 -23.52 8.22 -3.58
N GLN A 78 -22.86 8.72 -2.53
CA GLN A 78 -23.33 9.87 -1.75
C GLN A 78 -22.69 11.21 -2.17
N SER A 79 -21.67 11.18 -3.04
CA SER A 79 -20.84 12.32 -3.40
C SER A 79 -20.74 12.51 -4.92
N CYS A 80 -21.89 12.71 -5.58
CA CYS A 80 -21.96 12.87 -7.04
C CYS A 80 -21.53 14.26 -7.57
N ALA A 81 -20.74 15.04 -6.83
CA ALA A 81 -20.20 16.31 -7.33
C ALA A 81 -18.84 16.64 -6.68
N GLN A 82 -17.73 16.41 -7.41
CA GLN A 82 -16.42 17.11 -7.39
C GLN A 82 -15.26 16.20 -7.88
N SER A 83 -14.34 16.75 -8.69
CA SER A 83 -13.46 16.00 -9.62
C SER A 83 -12.15 15.44 -9.05
N ASP A 84 -11.63 15.99 -7.95
CA ASP A 84 -10.25 15.65 -7.55
C ASP A 84 -10.23 14.50 -6.53
N ALA A 85 -11.17 14.55 -5.58
CA ALA A 85 -11.47 13.50 -4.61
C ALA A 85 -11.81 12.12 -5.22
N GLN A 86 -12.44 12.12 -6.40
CA GLN A 86 -12.83 10.91 -7.10
C GLN A 86 -11.63 10.18 -7.71
N THR A 87 -10.57 10.91 -8.05
CA THR A 87 -9.34 10.33 -8.58
C THR A 87 -8.68 9.41 -7.55
N ASP A 88 -8.53 9.87 -6.31
CA ASP A 88 -7.88 9.10 -5.23
C ASP A 88 -8.67 7.84 -4.86
N LEU A 89 -9.99 7.95 -4.71
CA LEU A 89 -10.85 6.79 -4.48
C LEU A 89 -10.86 5.83 -5.68
N GLY A 90 -10.74 6.35 -6.90
CA GLY A 90 -10.57 5.57 -8.11
C GLY A 90 -9.26 4.78 -8.11
N LEU A 91 -8.15 5.36 -7.66
CA LEU A 91 -6.86 4.68 -7.53
C LEU A 91 -6.91 3.59 -6.45
N LEU A 92 -7.50 3.87 -5.29
CA LEU A 92 -7.67 2.87 -4.23
C LEU A 92 -8.60 1.73 -4.67
N SER A 93 -9.67 2.05 -5.40
CA SER A 93 -10.57 1.05 -6.00
C SER A 93 -9.83 0.19 -7.03
N ALA A 94 -9.04 0.80 -7.91
CA ALA A 94 -8.24 0.08 -8.90
C ALA A 94 -7.22 -0.84 -8.22
N ALA A 95 -6.54 -0.36 -7.17
CA ALA A 95 -5.63 -1.17 -6.37
C ALA A 95 -6.35 -2.37 -5.71
N CYS A 96 -7.57 -2.17 -5.21
CA CYS A 96 -8.39 -3.26 -4.69
C CYS A 96 -8.75 -4.29 -5.77
N ASP A 97 -9.12 -3.85 -6.97
CA ASP A 97 -9.49 -4.74 -8.08
C ASP A 97 -8.31 -5.62 -8.51
N ILE A 98 -7.13 -5.03 -8.58
CA ILE A 98 -5.87 -5.71 -8.92
C ILE A 98 -5.49 -6.75 -7.88
N LEU A 99 -5.55 -6.41 -6.58
CA LEU A 99 -5.22 -7.35 -5.51
C LEU A 99 -6.25 -8.47 -5.34
N ALA A 100 -7.50 -8.24 -5.75
CA ALA A 100 -8.54 -9.26 -5.80
C ALA A 100 -8.37 -10.24 -6.98
N GLY A 101 -7.30 -10.11 -7.78
CA GLY A 101 -7.04 -10.97 -8.94
C GLY A 101 -8.05 -10.79 -10.08
N LEU A 102 -8.77 -9.66 -10.14
CA LEU A 102 -9.63 -9.37 -11.27
C LEU A 102 -8.76 -8.96 -12.47
N PRO A 103 -9.02 -9.50 -13.67
CA PRO A 103 -8.22 -9.19 -14.85
C PRO A 103 -8.41 -7.72 -15.20
N ALA A 104 -7.38 -6.92 -14.94
CA ALA A 104 -7.35 -5.56 -15.41
C ALA A 104 -7.14 -5.57 -16.94
N ARG A 105 -8.01 -4.88 -17.68
CA ARG A 105 -7.96 -4.85 -19.15
C ARG A 105 -6.58 -4.39 -19.65
N PRO A 106 -5.98 -5.07 -20.63
CA PRO A 106 -4.66 -4.73 -21.13
C PRO A 106 -4.77 -3.64 -22.20
N THR A 107 -3.94 -2.59 -22.07
CA THR A 107 -3.30 -1.86 -23.17
C THR A 107 -2.30 -0.84 -22.59
N GLY A 108 -1.00 -1.02 -22.87
CA GLY A 108 0.10 -0.12 -22.50
C GLY A 108 1.31 -0.80 -21.84
N PRO A 109 2.50 -0.16 -21.84
CA PRO A 109 3.82 -0.78 -21.53
C PRO A 109 4.08 -1.13 -20.06
N LEU A 110 3.15 -0.81 -19.16
CA LEU A 110 3.12 -1.28 -17.77
C LEU A 110 1.79 -2.01 -17.56
N GLU A 111 1.82 -3.16 -16.92
CA GLU A 111 0.60 -3.89 -16.56
C GLU A 111 -0.28 -3.01 -15.66
N PRO A 112 -1.61 -3.08 -15.76
CA PRO A 112 -2.49 -2.26 -14.92
C PRO A 112 -2.23 -2.46 -13.41
N GLU A 113 -1.86 -3.69 -13.01
CA GLU A 113 -1.40 -4.03 -11.67
C GLU A 113 -0.24 -3.12 -11.21
N GLU A 114 0.70 -2.87 -12.11
CA GLU A 114 1.88 -2.04 -11.86
C GLU A 114 1.49 -0.57 -11.78
N ARG A 115 0.56 -0.10 -12.62
CA ARG A 115 0.08 1.29 -12.56
C ARG A 115 -0.66 1.59 -11.26
N ALA A 116 -1.56 0.72 -10.81
CA ALA A 116 -2.23 0.96 -9.53
C ALA A 116 -1.28 0.80 -8.35
N TRP A 117 -0.27 -0.07 -8.47
CA TRP A 117 0.78 -0.19 -7.48
C TRP A 117 1.62 1.08 -7.36
N LEU A 118 2.08 1.61 -8.49
CA LEU A 118 2.82 2.87 -8.56
C LEU A 118 1.96 4.05 -8.11
N ALA A 119 0.68 4.08 -8.50
CA ALA A 119 -0.24 5.12 -8.08
C ALA A 119 -0.54 5.05 -6.58
N TYR A 120 -0.71 3.86 -6.00
CA TYR A 120 -0.89 3.69 -4.56
C TYR A 120 0.35 4.10 -3.76
N LEU A 121 1.55 3.72 -4.22
CA LEU A 121 2.81 4.12 -3.60
C LEU A 121 3.06 5.64 -3.71
N ALA A 122 2.60 6.28 -4.79
CA ALA A 122 2.72 7.73 -4.99
C ALA A 122 1.64 8.53 -4.23
N ASP A 123 0.41 8.04 -4.16
CA ASP A 123 -0.76 8.76 -3.62
C ASP A 123 -0.86 8.70 -2.08
N ASP A 124 -0.33 7.65 -1.44
CA ASP A 124 -0.21 7.61 0.02
C ASP A 124 0.81 8.64 0.55
N ALA A 125 1.76 9.05 -0.30
CA ALA A 125 2.83 9.96 0.08
C ALA A 125 2.41 11.44 -0.03
N ASP A 126 1.73 11.87 -1.10
CA ASP A 126 1.28 13.27 -1.24
C ASP A 126 -0.10 13.53 -0.58
N THR A 127 -1.03 12.58 -0.65
CA THR A 127 -2.47 12.93 -0.55
C THR A 127 -3.17 12.40 0.71
N VAL A 128 -2.61 11.40 1.40
CA VAL A 128 -3.12 10.92 2.72
C VAL A 128 -2.50 11.70 3.88
N MET A 129 -1.22 12.07 3.75
CA MET A 129 -0.43 12.63 4.86
C MET A 129 -0.11 14.12 4.71
N GLY A 130 -0.49 14.75 3.59
CA GLY A 130 -0.20 16.18 3.35
C GLY A 130 1.30 16.48 3.29
N LEU A 131 2.13 15.47 3.04
CA LEU A 131 3.54 15.65 2.79
C LEU A 131 3.65 16.10 1.34
N SER A 132 3.70 17.41 1.07
CA SER A 132 4.25 17.85 -0.21
C SER A 132 5.57 17.11 -0.41
N LEU A 133 5.74 16.38 -1.51
CA LEU A 133 6.97 15.68 -1.82
C LEU A 133 7.89 16.53 -2.72
N PRO A 134 8.60 17.56 -2.23
CA PRO A 134 9.79 17.99 -2.92
C PRO A 134 10.87 16.92 -2.64
N GLN A 135 11.33 16.21 -3.68
CA GLN A 135 12.51 15.33 -3.64
C GLN A 135 12.39 14.01 -2.82
N ALA A 136 11.29 13.27 -2.98
CA ALA A 136 11.07 12.05 -2.23
C ALA A 136 11.99 10.86 -2.64
N PRO A 137 12.25 9.90 -1.73
CA PRO A 137 13.02 8.69 -2.05
C PRO A 137 12.29 7.72 -2.99
N TRP A 138 10.96 7.84 -3.10
CA TRP A 138 10.11 6.96 -3.91
C TRP A 138 10.48 6.93 -5.40
N PRO A 139 10.60 8.06 -6.13
CA PRO A 139 11.05 8.05 -7.52
C PRO A 139 12.31 7.22 -7.78
N ARG A 140 13.29 7.24 -6.86
CA ARG A 140 14.52 6.44 -7.00
C ARG A 140 14.25 4.94 -6.86
N LEU A 141 13.38 4.55 -5.93
CA LEU A 141 12.96 3.15 -5.77
C LEU A 141 12.15 2.66 -6.96
N LEU A 142 11.26 3.50 -7.48
CA LEU A 142 10.41 3.16 -8.62
C LEU A 142 11.24 3.04 -9.90
N ASP A 143 12.22 3.93 -10.11
CA ASP A 143 13.20 3.78 -11.20
C ASP A 143 14.01 2.49 -11.06
N PHE A 144 14.55 2.22 -9.86
CA PHE A 144 15.28 0.99 -9.59
C PHE A 144 14.45 -0.27 -9.90
N TRP A 145 13.20 -0.30 -9.44
CA TRP A 145 12.28 -1.41 -9.70
C TRP A 145 11.95 -1.55 -11.19
N ALA A 146 11.62 -0.45 -11.88
CA ALA A 146 11.30 -0.46 -13.31
C ALA A 146 12.48 -0.95 -14.16
N ARG A 147 13.70 -0.46 -13.87
CA ARG A 147 14.93 -0.90 -14.56
C ARG A 147 15.22 -2.38 -14.32
N SER A 148 15.05 -2.84 -13.08
CA SER A 148 15.23 -4.26 -12.72
C SER A 148 14.28 -5.17 -13.49
N ARG A 149 13.03 -4.74 -13.69
CA ARG A 149 12.03 -5.47 -14.49
C ARG A 149 12.41 -5.57 -15.96
N ARG A 150 13.11 -4.56 -16.51
CA ARG A 150 13.63 -4.56 -17.89
C ARG A 150 14.95 -5.33 -18.03
N GLY A 151 15.46 -5.93 -16.96
CA GLY A 151 16.77 -6.59 -16.94
C GLY A 151 17.94 -5.61 -17.05
N GLU A 152 17.68 -4.31 -16.83
CA GLU A 152 18.71 -3.29 -16.86
C GLU A 152 19.48 -3.28 -15.54
N ARG A 153 20.79 -3.03 -15.62
CA ARG A 153 21.60 -2.81 -14.43
C ARG A 153 21.10 -1.55 -13.72
N ALA A 154 20.74 -1.70 -12.45
CA ALA A 154 20.25 -0.61 -11.60
C ALA A 154 21.11 -0.49 -10.33
N ASP A 155 21.18 0.72 -9.75
CA ASP A 155 22.01 0.99 -8.57
C ASP A 155 21.30 0.51 -7.29
N ILE A 156 21.68 -0.69 -6.84
CA ILE A 156 21.17 -1.31 -5.60
C ILE A 156 21.47 -0.42 -4.38
N ALA A 157 22.63 0.24 -4.34
CA ALA A 157 23.01 1.06 -3.19
C ALA A 157 22.15 2.33 -3.12
N ALA A 158 21.83 2.95 -4.26
CA ALA A 158 20.88 4.06 -4.30
C ALA A 158 19.48 3.65 -3.84
N ALA A 159 19.01 2.48 -4.26
CA ALA A 159 17.72 1.95 -3.84
C ALA A 159 17.68 1.66 -2.33
N GLN A 160 18.71 1.01 -1.78
CA GLN A 160 18.81 0.74 -0.34
C GLN A 160 18.90 2.03 0.49
N ARG A 161 19.62 3.06 0.01
CA ARG A 161 19.62 4.39 0.65
C ARG A 161 18.23 5.00 0.65
N ALA A 162 17.53 4.98 -0.47
CA ALA A 162 16.17 5.49 -0.57
C ALA A 162 15.19 4.74 0.36
N ALA A 163 15.31 3.41 0.47
CA ALA A 163 14.55 2.62 1.42
C ALA A 163 14.88 2.98 2.89
N GLY A 164 16.15 3.22 3.20
CA GLY A 164 16.58 3.71 4.51
C GLY A 164 16.02 5.08 4.87
N GLU A 165 16.01 6.01 3.91
CA GLU A 165 15.38 7.33 4.06
C GLU A 165 13.87 7.22 4.35
N LEU A 166 13.16 6.31 3.67
CA LEU A 166 11.75 6.06 3.92
C LEU A 166 11.51 5.42 5.29
N ARG A 167 12.33 4.44 5.68
CA ARG A 167 12.25 3.80 7.00
C ARG A 167 12.47 4.81 8.14
N ALA A 168 13.36 5.77 7.94
CA ALA A 168 13.63 6.83 8.91
C ALA A 168 12.44 7.79 9.08
N ARG A 169 11.63 7.98 8.03
CA ARG A 169 10.40 8.79 8.09
C ARG A 169 9.25 8.03 8.75
N SER A 170 9.01 6.80 8.30
CA SER A 170 7.99 5.92 8.87
C SER A 170 8.39 4.46 8.68
N PRO A 171 8.23 3.61 9.70
CA PRO A 171 8.49 2.17 9.58
C PRO A 171 7.65 1.48 8.49
N ILE A 172 6.44 1.98 8.21
CA ILE A 172 5.55 1.44 7.17
C ILE A 172 6.08 1.76 5.79
N LEU A 173 6.50 3.01 5.59
CA LEU A 173 7.16 3.40 4.35
C LEU A 173 8.42 2.57 4.14
N GLY A 174 9.17 2.29 5.21
CA GLY A 174 10.29 1.34 5.21
C GLY A 174 9.89 -0.06 4.75
N ALA A 175 8.85 -0.66 5.34
CA ALA A 175 8.39 -2.00 4.98
C ALA A 175 7.94 -2.10 3.52
N ARG A 176 7.23 -1.08 3.01
CA ARG A 176 6.83 -1.02 1.60
C ARG A 176 8.03 -0.84 0.68
N ALA A 177 8.99 0.01 1.07
CA ALA A 177 10.23 0.20 0.32
C ALA A 177 11.05 -1.10 0.24
N GLU A 178 11.14 -1.84 1.36
CA GLU A 178 11.78 -3.15 1.41
C GLU A 178 11.11 -4.16 0.48
N ALA A 179 9.77 -4.18 0.43
CA ALA A 179 9.03 -5.01 -0.51
C ALA A 179 9.37 -4.68 -1.97
N VAL A 180 9.41 -3.39 -2.33
CA VAL A 180 9.77 -2.94 -3.69
C VAL A 180 11.20 -3.34 -4.04
N VAL A 181 12.15 -3.15 -3.12
CA VAL A 181 13.55 -3.51 -3.32
C VAL A 181 13.72 -5.03 -3.44
N ALA A 182 13.09 -5.81 -2.57
CA ALA A 182 13.16 -7.27 -2.61
C ALA A 182 12.62 -7.84 -3.93
N GLU A 183 11.49 -7.31 -4.41
CA GLU A 183 10.94 -7.70 -5.70
C GLU A 183 11.87 -7.32 -6.87
N ALA A 184 12.43 -6.10 -6.85
CA ALA A 184 13.36 -5.66 -7.87
C ALA A 184 14.62 -6.54 -7.91
N LEU A 185 15.19 -6.88 -6.75
CA LEU A 185 16.32 -7.79 -6.64
C LEU A 185 15.99 -9.20 -7.13
N PHE A 186 14.77 -9.68 -6.85
CA PHE A 186 14.27 -10.93 -7.42
C PHE A 186 14.28 -10.91 -8.96
N ARG A 187 13.90 -9.80 -9.60
CA ARG A 187 13.93 -9.70 -11.06
C ARG A 187 15.34 -9.71 -11.65
N GLN A 188 16.34 -9.22 -10.92
CA GLN A 188 17.73 -9.24 -11.37
C GLN A 188 18.39 -10.61 -11.15
N ALA A 189 18.11 -11.26 -10.02
CA ALA A 189 18.78 -12.49 -9.60
C ALA A 189 17.86 -13.38 -8.73
N PRO A 190 16.91 -14.12 -9.34
CA PRO A 190 15.88 -14.88 -8.61
C PRO A 190 16.44 -15.79 -7.52
N ARG A 191 17.44 -16.61 -7.85
CA ARG A 191 18.05 -17.59 -6.94
C ARG A 191 18.65 -16.96 -5.66
N TRP A 192 19.10 -15.72 -5.72
CA TRP A 192 19.77 -15.04 -4.61
C TRP A 192 18.83 -14.11 -3.83
N ALA A 193 17.60 -13.93 -4.28
CA ALA A 193 16.67 -12.96 -3.72
C ALA A 193 15.93 -13.45 -2.47
N VAL A 194 16.00 -14.74 -2.14
CA VAL A 194 15.24 -15.35 -1.02
C VAL A 194 15.45 -14.59 0.30
N ILE A 195 16.69 -14.22 0.62
CA ILE A 195 17.00 -13.48 1.87
C ILE A 195 16.31 -12.12 1.90
N TRP A 196 16.29 -11.40 0.79
CA TRP A 196 15.63 -10.10 0.70
C TRP A 196 14.11 -10.21 0.78
N LEU A 197 13.55 -11.28 0.18
CA LEU A 197 12.13 -11.58 0.25
C LEU A 197 11.70 -11.95 1.68
N ASP A 198 12.54 -12.66 2.43
CA ASP A 198 12.29 -12.99 3.84
C ASP A 198 12.24 -11.76 4.74
N LEU A 199 13.22 -10.87 4.58
CA LEU A 199 13.26 -9.60 5.31
C LEU A 199 12.03 -8.74 5.00
N ALA A 200 11.67 -8.63 3.71
CA ALA A 200 10.49 -7.87 3.30
C ALA A 200 9.18 -8.49 3.82
N LEU A 201 9.05 -9.82 3.82
CA LEU A 201 7.87 -10.52 4.36
C LEU A 201 7.74 -10.29 5.87
N ASP A 202 8.82 -10.38 6.64
CA ASP A 202 8.85 -10.08 8.08
C ASP A 202 8.46 -8.62 8.35
N ALA A 203 9.01 -7.68 7.57
CA ALA A 203 8.63 -6.27 7.68
C ALA A 203 7.14 -6.05 7.36
N CYS A 204 6.63 -6.66 6.30
CA CYS A 204 5.21 -6.58 5.94
C CYS A 204 4.31 -7.15 7.05
N GLU A 205 4.67 -8.28 7.66
CA GLU A 205 3.90 -8.84 8.78
C GLU A 205 3.91 -7.90 9.99
N ARG A 206 5.09 -7.42 10.39
CA ARG A 206 5.26 -6.55 11.57
C ARG A 206 4.44 -5.26 11.48
N TYR A 207 4.33 -4.70 10.28
CA TYR A 207 3.61 -3.44 10.03
C TYR A 207 2.27 -3.65 9.33
N ALA A 208 1.73 -4.87 9.41
CA ALA A 208 0.41 -5.26 8.93
C ALA A 208 0.13 -4.85 7.46
N GLN A 209 1.14 -4.92 6.60
CA GLN A 209 1.04 -4.71 5.15
C GLN A 209 0.62 -6.01 4.43
N HIS A 210 -0.46 -6.64 4.89
CA HIS A 210 -0.83 -7.99 4.47
C HIS A 210 -1.15 -8.09 2.98
N TYR A 211 -1.62 -7.00 2.37
CA TYR A 211 -1.89 -6.95 0.92
C TYR A 211 -0.63 -7.15 0.05
N LEU A 212 0.58 -6.90 0.58
CA LEU A 212 1.84 -7.12 -0.14
C LEU A 212 2.32 -8.58 -0.12
N GLN A 213 1.92 -9.32 0.91
CA GLN A 213 2.46 -10.65 1.18
C GLN A 213 2.19 -11.65 0.06
N PRO A 214 1.00 -11.74 -0.58
CA PRO A 214 0.80 -12.71 -1.66
C PRO A 214 1.78 -12.52 -2.82
N ARG A 215 2.10 -11.26 -3.15
CA ARG A 215 3.02 -10.92 -4.23
C ARG A 215 4.46 -11.30 -3.87
N LEU A 216 4.91 -10.98 -2.66
CA LEU A 216 6.24 -11.38 -2.18
C LEU A 216 6.37 -12.90 -2.04
N LEU A 217 5.30 -13.58 -1.59
CA LEU A 217 5.25 -15.04 -1.53
C LEU A 217 5.34 -15.68 -2.93
N ARG A 218 4.70 -15.10 -3.95
CA ARG A 218 4.89 -15.54 -5.35
C ARG A 218 6.36 -15.43 -5.77
N CYS A 219 6.99 -14.28 -5.55
CA CYS A 219 8.40 -14.10 -5.87
C CYS A 219 9.30 -15.08 -5.09
N LYS A 220 8.96 -15.38 -3.83
CA LYS A 220 9.71 -16.33 -3.01
C LYS A 220 9.57 -17.76 -3.51
N THR A 221 8.37 -18.20 -3.87
CA THR A 221 8.13 -19.49 -4.53
C THR A 221 8.99 -19.62 -5.78
N GLU A 222 8.93 -18.65 -6.69
CA GLU A 222 9.71 -18.65 -7.94
C GLU A 222 11.23 -18.64 -7.67
N ALA A 223 11.68 -17.90 -6.65
CA ALA A 223 13.09 -17.84 -6.25
C ALA A 223 13.60 -19.19 -5.71
N LEU A 224 12.78 -19.88 -4.91
CA LEU A 224 13.08 -21.20 -4.36
C LEU A 224 13.10 -22.27 -5.47
N GLU A 225 12.17 -22.22 -6.42
CA GLU A 225 12.19 -23.08 -7.62
C GLU A 225 13.49 -22.88 -8.40
N ALA A 226 13.87 -21.62 -8.65
CA ALA A 226 15.13 -21.30 -9.33
C ALA A 226 16.39 -21.74 -8.55
N ALA A 227 16.27 -21.94 -7.25
CA ALA A 227 17.34 -22.49 -6.39
C ALA A 227 17.35 -24.03 -6.33
N GLY A 228 16.31 -24.71 -6.85
CA GLY A 228 16.14 -26.16 -6.76
C GLY A 228 15.39 -26.64 -5.52
N GLU A 229 14.84 -25.72 -4.70
CA GLU A 229 14.18 -26.00 -3.42
C GLU A 229 12.66 -26.26 -3.61
N ILE A 230 12.31 -27.25 -4.44
CA ILE A 230 10.92 -27.48 -4.91
C ILE A 230 9.91 -27.66 -3.77
N ARG A 231 10.25 -28.46 -2.74
CA ARG A 231 9.32 -28.71 -1.62
C ARG A 231 9.00 -27.45 -0.83
N GLU A 232 9.99 -26.59 -0.62
CA GLU A 232 9.79 -25.35 0.13
C GLU A 232 9.01 -24.34 -0.74
N ALA A 233 9.25 -24.32 -2.05
CA ALA A 233 8.48 -23.52 -2.99
C ALA A 233 6.98 -23.89 -2.97
N GLU A 234 6.65 -25.19 -3.01
CA GLU A 234 5.27 -25.71 -2.91
C GLU A 234 4.59 -25.27 -1.61
N ARG A 235 5.31 -25.35 -0.48
CA ARG A 235 4.81 -24.88 0.82
C ARG A 235 4.47 -23.40 0.79
N PHE A 236 5.36 -22.54 0.27
CA PHE A 236 5.09 -21.11 0.15
C PHE A 236 3.97 -20.80 -0.86
N ALA A 237 3.82 -21.59 -1.92
CA ALA A 237 2.69 -21.48 -2.84
C ALA A 237 1.36 -21.75 -2.12
N GLN A 238 1.29 -22.79 -1.29
CA GLN A 238 0.09 -23.10 -0.50
C GLN A 238 -0.25 -21.97 0.50
N VAL A 239 0.76 -21.39 1.15
CA VAL A 239 0.59 -20.23 2.04
C VAL A 239 0.03 -19.04 1.27
N ARG A 240 0.57 -18.76 0.07
CA ARG A 240 0.07 -17.70 -0.81
C ARG A 240 -1.40 -17.90 -1.17
N GLU A 241 -1.78 -19.09 -1.60
CA GLU A 241 -3.17 -19.39 -1.97
C GLU A 241 -4.13 -19.32 -0.77
N ALA A 242 -3.68 -19.78 0.41
CA ALA A 242 -4.44 -19.59 1.64
C ALA A 242 -4.65 -18.11 1.98
N LEU A 243 -3.65 -17.27 1.74
CA LEU A 243 -3.74 -15.84 1.96
C LEU A 243 -4.65 -15.17 0.93
N LEU A 244 -4.51 -15.45 -0.36
CA LEU A 244 -5.39 -14.92 -1.41
C LEU A 244 -6.86 -15.24 -1.14
N ARG A 245 -7.18 -16.45 -0.67
CA ARG A 245 -8.54 -16.82 -0.26
C ARG A 245 -9.08 -16.02 0.93
N ARG A 246 -8.21 -15.48 1.79
CA ARG A 246 -8.62 -14.58 2.89
C ARG A 246 -8.83 -13.15 2.41
N LEU A 247 -8.16 -12.74 1.33
CA LEU A 247 -8.24 -11.40 0.76
C LEU A 247 -9.44 -11.22 -0.20
N ALA A 248 -9.89 -12.31 -0.83
CA ALA A 248 -11.04 -12.35 -1.75
C ALA A 248 -12.40 -12.22 -1.02
#